data_AF-A0A972X6X2-F1
#
_entry.id   AF-A0A972X6X2-F1
#
_cell.length_a   1.000
_cell.length_b   1.000
_cell.length_c   1.000
_cell.angle_alpha   90.00
_cell.angle_beta   90.00
_cell.angle_gamma   90.00
#
_symmetry.space_group_name_H-M   'P 1'
#
loop_
_entity.id
_entity.type
_entity.pdbx_description
1 polymer ?
#
loop_
_entity_poly.entity_id
_entity_poly.type
_entity_poly.pdbx_seq_one_letter_code
_entity_poly.pdbx_strand_id
1 'polypeptide(L)'
;MYSNCECGLDIIGPREEADALRRLVTTTESEFDFNAVVPMPSGLRTAEPSDVANEAWLLKYGNWKHCRRFGPPKYATRREAIAAARRAQSWWMLHEWADEVDRRIREYGHPDRCFWAKENWGTELPACGVEWIAPAAESRGSAHTVFFETDLTVPAPVIAALSRRFPALTLRLSYAEPENDTRGFMTFTAGRIGARRAELFVFRNEWQVFISHDLADLAEGIYIGDARPAANGVPALPRSKWANPFVGGGRTPTEAEVLYERWISGSAEAAALVPPGNWHRPVWGEIRDELRGTLLVCDCDEQHCHGYFLAFIGGVIDDESEDDDSDPQADLRVVSP
;
A
#
# COMPACT_ATOMS: atom_id res chain seq x y z
N MET A 1 -17.46 5.94 -12.95
CA MET A 1 -17.25 6.89 -11.84
C MET A 1 -16.05 6.32 -11.12
N TYR A 2 -14.92 7.00 -11.10
CA TYR A 2 -13.77 6.48 -10.36
C TYR A 2 -14.11 6.52 -8.87
N SER A 3 -13.86 5.45 -8.15
CA SER A 3 -13.99 5.46 -6.69
C SER A 3 -12.87 6.29 -6.08
N ASN A 4 -13.25 7.16 -5.14
CA ASN A 4 -12.28 7.89 -4.33
C ASN A 4 -11.96 7.09 -3.07
N CYS A 5 -10.75 7.30 -2.53
CA CYS A 5 -10.40 6.82 -1.21
C CYS A 5 -10.99 7.78 -0.15
N GLU A 6 -11.96 7.29 0.61
CA GLU A 6 -12.57 7.98 1.73
C GLU A 6 -11.60 8.02 2.90
N CYS A 7 -11.33 9.21 3.44
CA CYS A 7 -10.38 9.43 4.52
C CYS A 7 -11.06 10.16 5.69
N GLY A 8 -10.71 9.75 6.92
CA GLY A 8 -11.07 10.44 8.15
C GLY A 8 -9.80 10.72 8.96
N LEU A 9 -9.59 11.96 9.37
CA LEU A 9 -8.43 12.38 10.14
C LEU A 9 -8.86 12.92 11.50
N ASP A 10 -8.61 12.16 12.55
CA ASP A 10 -8.74 12.61 13.93
C ASP A 10 -7.46 13.33 14.38
N ILE A 11 -7.64 14.54 14.92
CA ILE A 11 -6.55 15.40 15.39
C ILE A 11 -6.64 15.49 16.91
N ILE A 12 -5.76 14.77 17.60
CA ILE A 12 -5.78 14.57 19.05
C ILE A 12 -4.63 15.33 19.70
N GLY A 13 -4.92 16.18 20.69
CA GLY A 13 -3.91 16.95 21.41
C GLY A 13 -4.38 18.34 21.85
N PRO A 14 -3.44 19.26 22.15
CA PRO A 14 -3.76 20.63 22.53
C PRO A 14 -4.60 21.36 21.46
N ARG A 15 -5.72 21.96 21.87
CA ARG A 15 -6.65 22.64 20.96
C ARG A 15 -5.98 23.74 20.12
N GLU A 16 -5.08 24.52 20.72
CA GLU A 16 -4.38 25.60 20.03
C GLU A 16 -3.55 25.10 18.84
N GLU A 17 -2.84 23.98 19.02
CA GLU A 17 -2.05 23.32 17.98
C GLU A 17 -2.97 22.74 16.89
N ALA A 18 -4.09 22.13 17.27
CA ALA A 18 -5.06 21.59 16.33
C ALA A 18 -5.75 22.69 15.49
N ASP A 19 -6.08 23.82 16.12
CA ASP A 19 -6.60 25.00 15.41
C ASP A 19 -5.54 25.61 14.47
N ALA A 20 -4.26 25.59 14.87
CA ALA A 20 -3.16 26.03 14.01
C ALA A 20 -2.95 25.12 12.81
N LEU A 21 -3.08 23.79 12.99
CA LEU A 21 -3.07 22.83 11.90
C LEU A 21 -4.22 23.09 10.93
N ARG A 22 -5.46 23.26 11.43
CA ARG A 22 -6.60 23.58 10.58
C ARG A 22 -6.38 24.86 9.77
N ARG A 23 -5.91 25.93 10.40
CA ARG A 23 -5.58 27.19 9.70
C ARG A 23 -4.48 27.03 8.65
N LEU A 24 -3.53 26.13 8.87
CA LEU A 24 -2.47 25.86 7.89
C LEU A 24 -3.04 25.23 6.63
N VAL A 25 -3.88 24.19 6.78
CA VAL A 25 -4.38 23.41 5.64
C VAL A 25 -5.56 24.09 4.95
N THR A 26 -6.27 25.01 5.62
CA THR A 26 -7.35 25.76 4.97
C THR A 26 -6.81 27.00 4.25
N THR A 27 -7.00 27.06 2.94
CA THR A 27 -6.66 28.21 2.09
C THR A 27 -7.94 28.84 1.50
N THR A 28 -7.77 29.87 0.67
CA THR A 28 -8.90 30.45 -0.08
C THR A 28 -9.44 29.52 -1.16
N GLU A 29 -8.66 28.54 -1.60
CA GLU A 29 -8.98 27.64 -2.72
C GLU A 29 -9.37 26.24 -2.26
N SER A 30 -9.02 25.83 -1.04
CA SER A 30 -9.34 24.50 -0.51
C SER A 30 -9.47 24.52 1.01
N GLU A 31 -10.39 23.71 1.54
CA GLU A 31 -10.55 23.52 2.98
C GLU A 31 -9.48 22.58 3.59
N PHE A 32 -8.79 21.81 2.74
CA PHE A 32 -7.64 20.98 3.08
C PHE A 32 -6.64 20.92 1.90
N ASP A 33 -5.74 21.90 1.84
CA ASP A 33 -4.74 22.06 0.78
C ASP A 33 -3.43 21.32 1.10
N PHE A 34 -3.13 20.27 0.33
CA PHE A 34 -1.88 19.53 0.46
C PHE A 34 -0.66 20.40 0.14
N ASN A 35 -0.78 21.42 -0.73
CA ASN A 35 0.34 22.33 -1.03
C ASN A 35 0.73 23.20 0.16
N ALA A 36 -0.20 23.48 1.09
CA ALA A 36 0.13 24.23 2.30
C ALA A 36 1.02 23.42 3.27
N VAL A 37 1.01 22.09 3.12
CA VAL A 37 1.82 21.15 3.91
C VAL A 37 3.10 20.76 3.18
N VAL A 38 2.96 20.20 1.98
CA VAL A 38 4.06 19.73 1.12
C VAL A 38 3.91 20.44 -0.23
N PRO A 39 4.60 21.58 -0.44
CA PRO A 39 4.35 22.43 -1.58
C PRO A 39 4.88 21.83 -2.89
N MET A 40 4.00 21.72 -3.89
CA MET A 40 4.40 21.36 -5.25
C MET A 40 5.12 22.54 -5.92
N PRO A 41 6.26 22.31 -6.62
CA PRO A 41 6.93 23.31 -7.43
C PRO A 41 5.98 23.99 -8.42
N SER A 42 6.01 25.31 -8.51
CA SER A 42 5.09 26.07 -9.37
C SER A 42 5.19 25.68 -10.86
N GLY A 43 6.38 25.31 -11.33
CA GLY A 43 6.61 24.83 -12.69
C GLY A 43 5.93 23.48 -13.00
N LEU A 44 5.61 22.68 -11.98
CA LEU A 44 4.86 21.43 -12.16
C LEU A 44 3.34 21.63 -12.05
N ARG A 45 2.84 22.67 -11.37
CA ARG A 45 1.39 22.85 -11.16
C ARG A 45 0.57 22.92 -12.45
N THR A 46 1.17 23.45 -13.52
CA THR A 46 0.55 23.55 -14.86
C THR A 46 1.01 22.45 -15.82
N ALA A 47 1.89 21.55 -15.37
CA ALA A 47 2.40 20.44 -16.15
C ALA A 47 1.39 19.29 -16.12
N GLU A 48 0.42 19.34 -17.04
CA GLU A 48 -0.57 18.27 -17.18
C GLU A 48 0.10 16.93 -17.52
N PRO A 49 -0.39 15.83 -16.95
CA PRO A 49 0.06 14.49 -17.30
C PRO A 49 -0.16 14.23 -18.79
N SER A 50 0.83 13.63 -19.42
CA SER A 50 0.70 13.20 -20.80
C SER A 50 1.47 11.91 -21.00
N ASP A 51 0.75 10.80 -21.08
CA ASP A 51 1.31 9.51 -21.43
C ASP A 51 2.10 9.59 -22.73
N VAL A 52 1.64 10.39 -23.69
CA VAL A 52 2.31 10.57 -24.97
C VAL A 52 3.65 11.27 -24.82
N ALA A 53 3.70 12.33 -24.01
CA ALA A 53 4.95 13.04 -23.73
C ALA A 53 5.93 12.16 -22.94
N ASN A 54 5.43 11.44 -21.94
CA ASN A 54 6.22 10.51 -21.12
C ASN A 54 6.78 9.35 -21.97
N GLU A 55 5.98 8.79 -22.88
CA GLU A 55 6.43 7.79 -23.84
C GLU A 55 7.43 8.35 -24.86
N ALA A 56 7.23 9.59 -25.34
CA ALA A 56 8.19 10.25 -26.20
C ALA A 56 9.55 10.43 -25.48
N TRP A 57 9.52 10.78 -24.19
CA TRP A 57 10.71 10.84 -23.35
C TRP A 57 11.39 9.47 -23.19
N LEU A 58 10.64 8.40 -22.91
CA LEU A 58 11.18 7.04 -22.85
C LEU A 58 11.85 6.64 -24.16
N LEU A 59 11.22 6.96 -25.29
CA LEU A 59 11.76 6.69 -26.62
C LEU A 59 13.07 7.45 -26.88
N LYS A 60 13.14 8.74 -26.52
CA LYS A 60 14.27 9.62 -26.85
C LYS A 60 15.42 9.60 -25.84
N TYR A 61 15.10 9.62 -24.54
CA TYR A 61 16.06 9.73 -23.44
C TYR A 61 16.07 8.50 -22.53
N GLY A 62 14.89 7.98 -22.19
CA GLY A 62 14.74 6.86 -21.23
C GLY A 62 14.93 5.47 -21.82
N ASN A 63 14.33 4.47 -21.14
CA ASN A 63 14.29 3.10 -21.60
C ASN A 63 13.15 2.90 -22.61
N TRP A 64 13.47 3.02 -23.90
CA TRP A 64 12.51 2.91 -25.00
C TRP A 64 11.74 1.58 -25.01
N LYS A 65 12.24 0.53 -24.36
CA LYS A 65 11.52 -0.76 -24.25
C LYS A 65 10.26 -0.69 -23.38
N HIS A 66 10.14 0.32 -22.53
CA HIS A 66 8.94 0.56 -21.72
C HIS A 66 7.91 1.43 -22.46
N CYS A 67 8.22 1.91 -23.66
CA CYS A 67 7.29 2.65 -24.50
C CYS A 67 6.26 1.68 -25.10
N ARG A 68 4.98 1.85 -24.75
CA ARG A 68 3.89 0.94 -25.17
C ARG A 68 3.31 1.32 -26.52
N ARG A 69 3.11 2.61 -26.76
CA ARG A 69 2.50 3.20 -27.96
C ARG A 69 3.46 3.33 -29.13
N PHE A 70 4.71 3.70 -28.85
CA PHE A 70 5.75 3.88 -29.88
C PHE A 70 6.83 2.81 -29.86
N GLY A 71 6.70 1.81 -28.97
CA GLY A 71 7.58 0.66 -28.93
C GLY A 71 7.53 -0.11 -30.25
N PRO A 72 8.68 -0.38 -30.90
CA PRO A 72 8.71 -1.24 -32.06
C PRO A 72 8.50 -2.70 -31.62
N PRO A 73 8.41 -3.67 -32.55
CA PRO A 73 8.28 -5.08 -32.22
C PRO A 73 9.36 -5.54 -31.23
N LYS A 74 9.09 -6.61 -30.48
CA LYS A 74 9.86 -7.17 -29.33
C LYS A 74 11.39 -7.35 -29.55
N TYR A 75 11.90 -7.16 -30.77
CA TYR A 75 13.31 -7.33 -31.18
C TYR A 75 13.92 -6.15 -31.93
N ALA A 76 13.21 -5.05 -32.10
CA ALA A 76 13.74 -3.91 -32.82
C ALA A 76 14.78 -3.15 -31.98
N THR A 77 15.59 -2.36 -32.66
CA THR A 77 16.55 -1.44 -32.06
C THR A 77 15.87 -0.12 -31.70
N ARG A 78 16.49 0.68 -30.80
CA ARG A 78 16.04 2.06 -30.51
C ARG A 78 15.94 2.90 -31.79
N ARG A 79 16.86 2.69 -32.73
CA ARG A 79 16.87 3.41 -34.02
C ARG A 79 15.63 3.06 -34.85
N GLU A 80 15.24 1.79 -34.87
CA GLU A 80 14.02 1.33 -35.55
C GLU A 80 12.75 1.81 -34.84
N ALA A 81 12.75 1.86 -33.50
CA ALA A 81 11.70 2.48 -32.69
C ALA A 81 11.45 3.93 -33.12
N ILE A 82 12.52 4.72 -33.13
CA ILE A 82 12.50 6.13 -33.51
C ILE A 82 12.05 6.28 -34.97
N ALA A 83 12.55 5.44 -35.88
CA ALA A 83 12.14 5.47 -37.29
C ALA A 83 10.66 5.09 -37.48
N ALA A 84 10.11 4.19 -36.67
CA ALA A 84 8.70 3.84 -36.68
C ALA A 84 7.83 4.99 -36.16
N ALA A 85 8.19 5.57 -35.01
CA ALA A 85 7.49 6.72 -34.44
C ALA A 85 7.48 7.94 -35.39
N ARG A 86 8.58 8.16 -36.13
CA ARG A 86 8.68 9.17 -37.19
C ARG A 86 7.64 9.05 -38.30
N ARG A 87 7.19 7.82 -38.58
CA ARG A 87 6.19 7.54 -39.62
C ARG A 87 4.76 7.64 -39.11
N ALA A 88 4.55 7.34 -37.84
CA ALA A 88 3.21 7.26 -37.24
C ALA A 88 2.66 8.64 -36.80
N GLN A 89 3.52 9.58 -36.42
CA GLN A 89 3.12 10.89 -35.93
C GLN A 89 4.07 12.00 -36.40
N SER A 90 3.65 13.26 -36.18
CA SER A 90 4.48 14.46 -36.32
C SER A 90 5.69 14.40 -35.39
N TRP A 91 6.77 13.78 -35.84
CA TRP A 91 7.99 13.54 -35.05
C TRP A 91 8.56 14.78 -34.36
N TRP A 92 8.41 15.95 -34.97
CA TRP A 92 8.86 17.22 -34.39
C TRP A 92 8.15 17.53 -33.06
N MET A 93 6.85 17.24 -32.95
CA MET A 93 6.05 17.45 -31.74
C MET A 93 6.47 16.47 -30.63
N LEU A 94 6.72 15.20 -30.97
CA LEU A 94 7.25 14.22 -30.02
C LEU A 94 8.63 14.62 -29.47
N HIS A 95 9.47 15.25 -30.30
CA HIS A 95 10.75 15.78 -29.85
C HIS A 95 10.60 16.89 -28.82
N GLU A 96 9.74 17.88 -29.09
CA GLU A 96 9.48 19.00 -28.19
C GLU A 96 8.89 18.52 -26.86
N TRP A 97 7.93 17.59 -26.90
CA TRP A 97 7.37 17.00 -25.69
C TRP A 97 8.41 16.22 -24.88
N ALA A 98 9.25 15.41 -25.55
CA ALA A 98 10.32 14.70 -24.87
C ALA A 98 11.34 15.65 -24.23
N ASP A 99 11.67 16.77 -24.90
CA ASP A 99 12.58 17.80 -24.38
C ASP A 99 11.99 18.52 -23.17
N GLU A 100 10.71 18.82 -23.21
CA GLU A 100 10.01 19.45 -22.10
C GLU A 100 9.90 18.53 -20.88
N VAL A 101 9.61 17.24 -21.07
CA VAL A 101 9.64 16.24 -19.99
C VAL A 101 11.05 16.08 -19.41
N ASP A 102 12.07 16.00 -20.26
CA ASP A 102 13.47 15.89 -19.84
C ASP A 102 13.92 17.11 -19.02
N ARG A 103 13.51 18.31 -19.44
CA ARG A 103 13.74 19.55 -18.70
C ARG A 103 13.11 19.50 -17.30
N ARG A 104 11.85 19.07 -17.18
CA ARG A 104 11.16 18.95 -15.89
C ARG A 104 11.80 17.92 -14.97
N ILE A 105 12.21 16.77 -15.49
CA ILE A 105 12.93 15.75 -14.71
C ILE A 105 14.24 16.34 -14.18
N ARG A 106 15.00 17.09 -14.98
CA ARG A 106 16.24 17.72 -14.52
C ARG A 106 16.02 18.82 -13.49
N GLU A 107 14.98 19.64 -13.67
CA GLU A 107 14.69 20.77 -12.78
C GLU A 107 14.03 20.34 -11.46
N TYR A 108 13.08 19.41 -11.52
CA TYR A 108 12.19 19.06 -10.40
C TYR A 108 12.31 17.61 -9.94
N GLY A 109 13.01 16.75 -10.69
CA GLY A 109 13.10 15.32 -10.43
C GLY A 109 11.95 14.48 -11.01
N HIS A 110 10.90 15.12 -11.56
CA HIS A 110 9.68 14.45 -12.02
C HIS A 110 9.21 14.97 -13.39
N PRO A 111 8.54 14.13 -14.19
CA PRO A 111 8.08 14.51 -15.54
C PRO A 111 6.86 15.44 -15.56
N ASP A 112 5.98 15.32 -14.57
CA ASP A 112 4.72 16.06 -14.48
C ASP A 112 4.22 16.13 -13.02
N ARG A 113 3.08 16.80 -12.82
CA ARG A 113 2.48 16.98 -11.49
C ARG A 113 2.06 15.69 -10.81
N CYS A 114 1.61 14.70 -11.58
CA CYS A 114 1.04 13.48 -11.04
C CYS A 114 2.10 12.55 -10.47
N PHE A 115 3.22 12.37 -11.17
CA PHE A 115 4.34 11.60 -10.63
C PHE A 115 4.90 12.25 -9.36
N TRP A 116 5.01 13.59 -9.34
CA TRP A 116 5.44 14.31 -8.14
C TRP A 116 4.44 14.12 -6.99
N ALA A 117 3.15 14.27 -7.25
CA ALA A 117 2.08 14.18 -6.24
C ALA A 117 2.00 12.76 -5.64
N LYS A 118 2.06 11.70 -6.45
CA LYS A 118 2.07 10.32 -5.95
C LYS A 118 3.23 10.07 -4.99
N GLU A 119 4.43 10.56 -5.31
CA GLU A 119 5.60 10.38 -4.43
C GLU A 119 5.56 11.26 -3.16
N ASN A 120 5.11 12.51 -3.28
CA ASN A 120 5.23 13.50 -2.21
C ASN A 120 3.95 13.68 -1.37
N TRP A 121 2.79 13.39 -1.94
CA TRP A 121 1.49 13.41 -1.26
C TRP A 121 0.95 12.02 -1.01
N GLY A 122 1.35 11.01 -1.79
CA GLY A 122 0.79 9.66 -1.73
C GLY A 122 -0.44 9.46 -2.61
N THR A 123 -0.93 10.52 -3.27
CA THR A 123 -2.09 10.52 -4.17
C THR A 123 -1.88 11.53 -5.30
N GLU A 124 -2.62 11.37 -6.39
CA GLU A 124 -2.47 12.14 -7.62
C GLU A 124 -3.13 13.53 -7.54
N LEU A 125 -4.20 13.66 -6.75
CA LEU A 125 -4.97 14.88 -6.56
C LEU A 125 -5.02 15.27 -5.07
N PRO A 126 -5.16 16.58 -4.76
CA PRO A 126 -5.37 17.01 -3.38
C PRO A 126 -6.73 16.53 -2.85
N ALA A 127 -6.92 16.65 -1.52
CA ALA A 127 -8.18 16.32 -0.89
C ALA A 127 -9.38 17.07 -1.51
N CYS A 128 -10.49 16.36 -1.67
CA CYS A 128 -11.79 16.91 -2.07
C CYS A 128 -12.88 16.44 -1.08
N GLY A 129 -14.11 16.94 -1.23
CA GLY A 129 -15.23 16.54 -0.35
C GLY A 129 -14.96 16.79 1.14
N VAL A 130 -14.25 17.87 1.47
CA VAL A 130 -13.78 18.12 2.84
C VAL A 130 -14.94 18.51 3.74
N GLU A 131 -15.06 17.83 4.88
CA GLU A 131 -16.03 18.14 5.93
C GLU A 131 -15.35 18.18 7.30
N TRP A 132 -15.36 19.35 7.93
CA TRP A 132 -14.84 19.54 9.29
C TRP A 132 -15.94 19.32 10.33
N ILE A 133 -15.78 18.30 11.18
CA ILE A 133 -16.66 18.05 12.31
C ILE A 133 -16.10 18.72 13.56
N ALA A 134 -16.89 19.61 14.14
CA ALA A 134 -16.57 20.22 15.42
C ALA A 134 -16.52 19.13 16.52
N PRO A 135 -15.56 19.20 17.45
CA PRO A 135 -15.47 18.22 18.53
C PRO A 135 -16.77 18.23 19.34
N ALA A 136 -17.33 17.04 19.57
CA ALA A 136 -18.45 16.90 20.50
C ALA A 136 -18.02 17.44 21.87
N ALA A 137 -18.90 18.17 22.56
CA ALA A 137 -18.61 18.79 23.86
C ALA A 137 -18.07 17.80 24.91
N GLU A 138 -18.34 16.51 24.72
CA GLU A 138 -17.95 15.41 25.62
C GLU A 138 -16.70 14.62 25.16
N SER A 139 -16.15 14.92 23.97
CA SER A 139 -14.99 14.20 23.44
C SER A 139 -13.72 14.56 24.22
N ARG A 140 -13.30 13.67 25.13
CA ARG A 140 -12.04 13.79 25.87
C ARG A 140 -10.88 13.44 24.95
N GLY A 141 -10.38 14.43 24.20
CA GLY A 141 -9.05 14.38 23.60
C GLY A 141 -8.96 14.66 22.10
N SER A 142 -10.04 14.45 21.33
CA SER A 142 -10.07 14.89 19.92
C SER A 142 -10.40 16.38 19.86
N ALA A 143 -9.55 17.15 19.19
CA ALA A 143 -9.75 18.58 19.01
C ALA A 143 -10.51 18.90 17.72
N HIS A 144 -10.31 18.12 16.66
CA HIS A 144 -11.03 18.20 15.39
C HIS A 144 -11.05 16.83 14.71
N THR A 145 -12.11 16.56 13.96
CA THR A 145 -12.14 15.47 12.98
C THR A 145 -12.45 16.07 11.61
N VAL A 146 -11.74 15.63 10.57
CA VAL A 146 -12.02 16.04 9.19
C VAL A 146 -12.16 14.81 8.31
N PHE A 147 -13.25 14.77 7.55
CA PHE A 147 -13.47 13.79 6.49
C PHE A 147 -13.12 14.42 5.16
N PHE A 148 -12.54 13.65 4.26
CA PHE A 148 -12.21 14.08 2.91
C PHE A 148 -11.99 12.87 2.00
N GLU A 149 -11.95 13.10 0.71
CA GLU A 149 -11.70 12.10 -0.32
C GLU A 149 -10.37 12.38 -1.02
N THR A 150 -9.72 11.32 -1.50
CA THR A 150 -8.47 11.40 -2.30
C THR A 150 -8.56 10.48 -3.51
N ASP A 151 -7.73 10.75 -4.51
CA ASP A 151 -7.69 9.93 -5.73
C ASP A 151 -7.00 8.59 -5.45
N LEU A 152 -7.82 7.52 -5.37
CA LEU A 152 -7.47 6.10 -5.27
C LEU A 152 -6.56 5.66 -4.10
N THR A 153 -5.93 6.57 -3.38
CA THR A 153 -4.78 6.27 -2.51
C THR A 153 -4.69 7.21 -1.31
N VAL A 154 -4.14 6.69 -0.22
CA VAL A 154 -4.08 7.37 1.08
C VAL A 154 -2.97 8.43 1.11
N PRO A 155 -3.21 9.67 1.59
CA PRO A 155 -2.22 10.74 1.57
C PRO A 155 -1.22 10.67 2.75
N ALA A 156 -0.67 9.48 3.03
CA ALA A 156 0.18 9.24 4.19
C ALA A 156 1.41 10.18 4.29
N PRO A 157 2.12 10.51 3.19
CA PRO A 157 3.18 11.52 3.21
C PRO A 157 2.76 12.89 3.73
N VAL A 158 1.56 13.37 3.36
CA VAL A 158 1.02 14.66 3.83
C VAL A 158 0.76 14.61 5.33
N ILE A 159 0.11 13.54 5.81
CA ILE A 159 -0.20 13.40 7.24
C ILE A 159 1.09 13.23 8.07
N ALA A 160 2.09 12.52 7.55
CA ALA A 160 3.40 12.43 8.19
C ALA A 160 4.10 13.81 8.28
N ALA A 161 4.00 14.64 7.23
CA ALA A 161 4.53 15.99 7.24
C ALA A 161 3.80 16.91 8.25
N LEU A 162 2.48 16.81 8.35
CA LEU A 162 1.70 17.48 9.40
C LEU A 162 2.14 17.04 10.79
N SER A 163 2.29 15.74 11.02
CA SER A 163 2.74 15.20 12.31
C SER A 163 4.14 15.67 12.71
N ARG A 164 5.07 15.87 11.75
CA ARG A 164 6.37 16.50 12.02
C ARG A 164 6.24 17.96 12.45
N ARG A 165 5.34 18.70 11.78
CA ARG A 165 5.14 20.13 12.00
C ARG A 165 4.42 20.42 13.32
N PHE A 166 3.55 19.51 13.75
CA PHE A 166 2.78 19.61 14.98
C PHE A 166 3.07 18.41 15.91
N PRO A 167 4.29 18.33 16.49
CA PRO A 167 4.73 17.15 17.23
C PRO A 167 3.96 16.89 18.54
N ALA A 168 3.24 17.89 19.04
CA ALA A 168 2.35 17.74 20.20
C ALA A 168 1.00 17.10 19.85
N LEU A 169 0.69 16.93 18.56
CA LEU A 169 -0.52 16.28 18.09
C LEU A 169 -0.24 14.80 17.77
N THR A 170 -1.26 13.98 18.03
CA THR A 170 -1.39 12.64 17.48
C THR A 170 -2.43 12.69 16.38
N LEU A 171 -2.04 12.28 15.17
CA LEU A 171 -2.93 12.26 14.02
C LEU A 171 -3.33 10.82 13.73
N ARG A 172 -4.62 10.51 13.69
CA ARG A 172 -5.11 9.18 13.31
C ARG A 172 -5.87 9.29 12.01
N LEU A 173 -5.35 8.68 10.96
CA LEU A 173 -5.93 8.65 9.63
C LEU A 173 -6.62 7.30 9.44
N SER A 174 -7.95 7.25 9.41
CA SER A 174 -8.71 6.13 8.86
C SER A 174 -8.91 6.31 7.36
N TYR A 175 -8.94 5.22 6.61
CA TYR A 175 -9.21 5.26 5.17
C TYR A 175 -9.99 4.03 4.71
N ALA A 176 -10.73 4.18 3.62
CA ALA A 176 -11.39 3.11 2.89
C ALA A 176 -11.38 3.42 1.38
N GLU A 177 -10.95 2.47 0.57
CA GLU A 177 -11.02 2.50 -0.88
C GLU A 177 -11.89 1.30 -1.31
N PRO A 178 -13.14 1.53 -1.71
CA PRO A 178 -14.13 0.47 -1.86
C PRO A 178 -13.97 -0.35 -3.15
N GLU A 179 -13.28 0.15 -4.18
CA GLU A 179 -13.03 -0.65 -5.40
C GLU A 179 -11.97 -1.74 -5.18
N ASN A 180 -10.98 -1.49 -4.33
CA ASN A 180 -9.90 -2.42 -3.99
C ASN A 180 -10.06 -3.08 -2.61
N ASP A 181 -11.25 -2.97 -2.01
CA ASP A 181 -11.58 -3.51 -0.67
C ASP A 181 -10.54 -3.17 0.41
N THR A 182 -9.91 -2.00 0.27
CA THR A 182 -8.74 -1.63 1.06
C THR A 182 -9.15 -0.62 2.11
N ARG A 183 -9.09 -1.00 3.40
CA ARG A 183 -9.36 -0.08 4.50
C ARG A 183 -8.34 -0.20 5.62
N GLY A 184 -8.35 0.76 6.53
CA GLY A 184 -7.48 0.69 7.69
C GLY A 184 -7.33 2.02 8.40
N PHE A 185 -6.36 2.07 9.30
CA PHE A 185 -5.94 3.30 9.91
C PHE A 185 -4.43 3.36 10.14
N MET A 186 -3.91 4.58 10.20
CA MET A 186 -2.53 4.89 10.51
C MET A 186 -2.49 5.93 11.63
N THR A 187 -1.60 5.75 12.60
CA THR A 187 -1.34 6.76 13.63
C THR A 187 0.00 7.44 13.37
N PHE A 188 0.05 8.76 13.45
CA PHE A 188 1.25 9.56 13.25
C PHE A 188 1.55 10.42 14.48
N THR A 189 2.77 10.29 15.02
CA THR A 189 3.24 11.08 16.17
C THR A 189 4.64 11.60 15.89
N ALA A 190 4.83 12.92 15.97
CA ALA A 190 6.11 13.60 15.70
C ALA A 190 6.78 13.15 14.39
N GLY A 191 5.98 12.90 13.35
CA GLY A 191 6.46 12.47 12.04
C GLY A 191 6.80 11.00 11.86
N ARG A 192 6.68 10.21 12.93
CA ARG A 192 6.79 8.76 12.87
C ARG A 192 5.42 8.18 12.60
N ILE A 193 5.37 7.22 11.69
CA ILE A 193 4.21 6.36 11.54
C ILE A 193 4.30 5.35 12.69
N GLY A 194 3.40 5.45 13.65
CA GLY A 194 3.24 4.49 14.73
C GLY A 194 2.52 3.24 14.22
N ALA A 195 1.69 2.62 15.06
CA ALA A 195 0.88 1.47 14.68
C ALA A 195 0.16 1.72 13.33
N ARG A 196 0.55 0.91 12.33
CA ARG A 196 -0.22 0.72 11.10
C ARG A 196 -1.18 -0.42 11.36
N ARG A 197 -2.47 -0.16 11.23
CA ARG A 197 -3.48 -1.21 11.19
C ARG A 197 -4.17 -1.09 9.84
N ALA A 198 -3.53 -1.66 8.83
CA ALA A 198 -4.24 -1.99 7.61
C ALA A 198 -5.23 -3.10 7.96
N GLU A 199 -6.52 -2.79 7.86
CA GLU A 199 -7.54 -3.82 7.89
C GLU A 199 -7.78 -4.19 6.42
N LEU A 200 -6.90 -5.05 5.89
CA LEU A 200 -7.20 -5.71 4.63
C LEU A 200 -8.36 -6.67 4.91
N PHE A 201 -9.58 -6.21 4.67
CA PHE A 201 -10.68 -7.14 4.50
C PHE A 201 -10.56 -7.61 3.07
N VAL A 202 -10.18 -8.87 2.87
CA VAL A 202 -10.53 -9.54 1.63
C VAL A 202 -11.93 -10.08 1.90
N PHE A 203 -12.99 -9.37 1.50
CA PHE A 203 -14.37 -9.86 1.58
C PHE A 203 -14.58 -10.99 0.56
N ARG A 204 -13.94 -12.12 0.81
CA ARG A 204 -14.42 -13.41 0.35
C ARG A 204 -14.49 -14.47 1.45
N ASN A 205 -13.75 -14.34 2.55
CA ASN A 205 -13.82 -15.29 3.68
C ASN A 205 -13.50 -14.60 5.04
N GLU A 206 -13.97 -15.17 6.16
CA GLU A 206 -14.00 -14.65 7.54
C GLU A 206 -12.62 -14.31 8.21
N TRP A 207 -11.67 -13.70 7.50
CA TRP A 207 -10.30 -13.53 7.97
C TRP A 207 -9.89 -12.06 8.12
N GLN A 208 -9.01 -11.80 9.10
CA GLN A 208 -8.36 -10.51 9.31
C GLN A 208 -6.86 -10.74 9.53
N VAL A 209 -6.02 -10.26 8.62
CA VAL A 209 -4.55 -10.30 8.77
C VAL A 209 -4.02 -8.90 8.95
N PHE A 210 -3.15 -8.72 9.93
CA PHE A 210 -2.55 -7.44 10.27
C PHE A 210 -1.03 -7.57 10.21
N ILE A 211 -0.37 -6.54 9.70
CA ILE A 211 1.10 -6.48 9.70
C ILE A 211 1.47 -5.21 10.45
N SER A 212 2.10 -5.36 11.63
CA SER A 212 2.60 -4.25 12.44
C SER A 212 4.05 -4.48 12.81
N HIS A 213 4.88 -3.45 12.68
CA HIS A 213 6.25 -3.44 13.18
C HIS A 213 6.34 -3.07 14.68
N ASP A 214 5.23 -2.64 15.29
CA ASP A 214 5.14 -2.39 16.71
C ASP A 214 4.24 -3.45 17.37
N LEU A 215 4.88 -4.45 17.96
CA LEU A 215 4.22 -5.59 18.62
C LEU A 215 3.62 -5.21 19.97
N ALA A 216 4.02 -4.07 20.56
CA ALA A 216 3.58 -3.67 21.89
C ALA A 216 2.08 -3.39 21.95
N ASP A 217 1.50 -2.94 20.83
CA ASP A 217 0.08 -2.59 20.71
C ASP A 217 -0.82 -3.77 20.31
N LEU A 218 -0.26 -4.97 20.10
CA LEU A 218 -0.98 -6.13 19.55
C LEU A 218 -1.08 -7.30 20.55
N ALA A 219 -1.36 -7.02 21.82
CA ALA A 219 -1.40 -8.01 22.91
C ALA A 219 -2.34 -9.23 22.68
N GLU A 220 -3.29 -9.11 21.75
CA GLU A 220 -4.27 -10.16 21.41
C GLU A 220 -3.87 -10.98 20.18
N GLY A 221 -2.74 -10.67 19.53
CA GLY A 221 -2.30 -11.32 18.31
C GLY A 221 -1.56 -12.65 18.55
N ILE A 222 -1.68 -13.56 17.58
CA ILE A 222 -0.84 -14.75 17.49
C ILE A 222 0.42 -14.42 16.69
N TYR A 223 1.57 -14.58 17.34
CA TYR A 223 2.86 -14.37 16.69
C TYR A 223 3.25 -15.60 15.85
N ILE A 224 3.58 -15.36 14.58
CA ILE A 224 3.87 -16.41 13.58
C ILE A 224 5.33 -16.40 13.09
N GLY A 225 6.15 -15.51 13.63
CA GLY A 225 7.59 -15.42 13.32
C GLY A 225 8.47 -16.44 14.04
N ASP A 226 9.79 -16.25 13.93
CA ASP A 226 10.78 -17.11 14.57
C ASP A 226 10.71 -16.97 16.10
N ALA A 227 10.92 -18.05 16.85
CA ALA A 227 10.99 -17.97 18.30
C ALA A 227 12.30 -17.29 18.71
N ARG A 228 12.34 -15.97 18.59
CA ARG A 228 13.30 -15.20 19.36
C ARG A 228 12.80 -15.19 20.80
N PRO A 229 13.67 -15.50 21.79
CA PRO A 229 13.37 -15.16 23.17
C PRO A 229 12.98 -13.69 23.21
N ALA A 230 12.03 -13.31 24.07
CA ALA A 230 11.60 -11.94 24.28
C ALA A 230 12.79 -11.03 24.68
N ALA A 231 13.60 -10.67 23.70
CA ALA A 231 14.69 -9.73 23.80
C ALA A 231 14.09 -8.40 23.37
N ASN A 232 14.25 -7.38 24.22
CA ASN A 232 13.85 -5.99 23.98
C ASN A 232 12.39 -5.62 24.28
N GLY A 233 11.73 -6.27 25.24
CA GLY A 233 10.47 -5.76 25.80
C GLY A 233 9.23 -5.96 24.92
N VAL A 234 9.31 -6.85 23.93
CA VAL A 234 8.15 -7.33 23.17
C VAL A 234 7.23 -8.14 24.11
N PRO A 235 5.92 -7.86 24.17
CA PRO A 235 4.97 -8.67 24.93
C PRO A 235 5.05 -10.14 24.51
N ALA A 236 4.90 -11.06 25.47
CA ALA A 236 4.85 -12.49 25.18
C ALA A 236 3.52 -12.81 24.45
N LEU A 237 3.49 -12.60 23.14
CA LEU A 237 2.37 -12.99 22.30
C LEU A 237 2.27 -14.53 22.26
N PRO A 238 1.06 -15.10 22.31
CA PRO A 238 0.88 -16.53 22.07
C PRO A 238 1.44 -16.87 20.69
N ARG A 239 2.35 -17.85 20.62
CA ARG A 239 2.91 -18.31 19.36
C ARG A 239 1.97 -19.33 18.74
N SER A 240 1.72 -19.22 17.43
CA SER A 240 0.98 -20.27 16.72
C SER A 240 1.75 -21.58 16.84
N LYS A 241 1.05 -22.70 17.03
CA LYS A 241 1.68 -24.02 16.93
C LYS A 241 2.16 -24.33 15.50
N TRP A 242 1.68 -23.56 14.52
CA TRP A 242 2.06 -23.60 13.10
C TRP A 242 3.08 -22.52 12.70
N ALA A 243 3.60 -21.73 13.65
CA ALA A 243 4.64 -20.75 13.36
C ALA A 243 5.80 -21.42 12.62
N ASN A 244 6.28 -20.77 11.56
CA ASN A 244 7.04 -21.43 10.50
C ASN A 244 8.28 -22.17 11.05
N PRO A 245 8.35 -23.52 10.93
CA PRO A 245 9.47 -24.29 11.48
C PRO A 245 10.74 -24.17 10.63
N PHE A 246 10.66 -23.63 9.41
CA PHE A 246 11.74 -23.57 8.43
C PHE A 246 12.55 -22.26 8.49
N VAL A 247 12.30 -21.41 9.49
CA VAL A 247 12.83 -20.04 9.62
C VAL A 247 14.31 -19.96 10.02
N GLY A 248 14.93 -21.10 10.36
CA GLY A 248 16.38 -21.19 10.56
C GLY A 248 17.15 -21.58 9.29
N GLY A 249 18.23 -20.86 8.97
CA GLY A 249 19.26 -21.34 8.03
C GLY A 249 19.49 -20.56 6.73
N GLY A 250 18.98 -19.32 6.61
CA GLY A 250 19.28 -18.45 5.45
C GLY A 250 18.53 -18.79 4.16
N ARG A 251 17.35 -19.41 4.27
CA ARG A 251 16.48 -19.71 3.13
C ARG A 251 15.74 -18.45 2.66
N THR A 252 15.44 -18.41 1.36
CA THR A 252 14.58 -17.40 0.73
C THR A 252 13.09 -17.65 1.04
N PRO A 253 12.21 -16.65 0.87
CA PRO A 253 10.76 -16.83 1.04
C PRO A 253 10.18 -17.97 0.21
N THR A 254 10.55 -18.07 -1.07
CA THR A 254 10.09 -19.13 -1.98
C THR A 254 10.55 -20.52 -1.52
N GLU A 255 11.78 -20.65 -1.00
CA GLU A 255 12.25 -21.93 -0.46
C GLU A 255 11.49 -22.32 0.82
N ALA A 256 11.14 -21.35 1.66
CA ALA A 256 10.34 -21.59 2.85
C ALA A 256 8.91 -22.03 2.50
N GLU A 257 8.29 -21.38 1.51
CA GLU A 257 6.98 -21.73 0.95
C GLU A 257 6.96 -23.17 0.42
N VAL A 258 7.89 -23.53 -0.46
CA VAL A 258 7.99 -24.90 -1.03
C VAL A 258 8.16 -25.95 0.09
N LEU A 259 8.97 -25.67 1.10
CA LEU A 259 9.15 -26.59 2.23
C LEU A 259 7.88 -26.74 3.07
N TYR A 260 7.13 -25.66 3.23
CA TYR A 260 5.91 -25.65 4.01
C TYR A 260 4.76 -26.34 3.28
N GLU A 261 4.62 -26.14 1.96
CA GLU A 261 3.73 -26.95 1.12
C GLU A 261 4.09 -28.44 1.18
N ARG A 262 5.39 -28.75 1.08
CA ARG A 262 5.90 -30.12 1.21
C ARG A 262 5.60 -30.71 2.58
N TRP A 263 5.65 -29.91 3.65
CA TRP A 263 5.29 -30.36 4.99
C TRP A 263 3.81 -30.70 5.10
N ILE A 264 2.93 -29.81 4.64
CA ILE A 264 1.48 -30.03 4.63
C ILE A 264 1.11 -31.23 3.74
N SER A 265 1.74 -31.36 2.57
CA SER A 265 1.51 -32.47 1.62
C SER A 265 2.17 -33.79 2.03
N GLY A 266 3.02 -33.79 3.06
CA GLY A 266 3.56 -35.01 3.67
C GLY A 266 4.83 -35.53 3.04
N SER A 267 5.61 -34.66 2.40
CA SER A 267 6.92 -35.00 1.92
C SER A 267 7.82 -35.46 3.07
N ALA A 268 8.46 -36.61 2.91
CA ALA A 268 9.43 -37.15 3.86
C ALA A 268 10.64 -36.21 4.03
N GLU A 269 10.99 -35.46 2.99
CA GLU A 269 12.08 -34.47 3.02
C GLU A 269 11.75 -33.29 3.95
N ALA A 270 10.53 -32.76 3.87
CA ALA A 270 10.10 -31.68 4.75
C ALA A 270 9.97 -32.17 6.19
N ALA A 271 9.45 -33.38 6.42
CA ALA A 271 9.35 -33.99 7.74
C ALA A 271 10.72 -34.16 8.44
N ALA A 272 11.79 -34.44 7.67
CA ALA A 272 13.15 -34.53 8.20
C ALA A 272 13.76 -33.19 8.61
N LEU A 273 13.19 -32.08 8.11
CA LEU A 273 13.65 -30.72 8.38
C LEU A 273 12.90 -30.04 9.53
N VAL A 274 11.80 -30.63 10.02
CA VAL A 274 11.05 -30.09 11.15
C VAL A 274 11.84 -30.32 12.45
N PRO A 275 11.98 -29.29 13.32
CA PRO A 275 12.66 -29.46 14.60
C PRO A 275 12.07 -30.61 15.44
N PRO A 276 12.91 -31.39 16.15
CA PRO A 276 12.43 -32.45 17.03
C PRO A 276 11.41 -31.92 18.04
N GLY A 277 10.22 -32.53 18.09
CA GLY A 277 9.14 -32.13 19.00
C GLY A 277 7.88 -31.59 18.31
N ASN A 278 7.97 -31.17 17.05
CA ASN A 278 6.80 -30.74 16.26
C ASN A 278 6.36 -31.83 15.28
N TRP A 279 5.94 -32.97 15.81
CA TRP A 279 5.65 -34.19 15.04
C TRP A 279 4.29 -34.22 14.37
N HIS A 280 3.41 -33.26 14.70
CA HIS A 280 2.10 -33.20 14.10
C HIS A 280 2.20 -32.52 12.73
N ARG A 281 1.88 -33.28 11.69
CA ARG A 281 1.77 -32.75 10.33
C ARG A 281 0.44 -32.01 10.24
N PRO A 282 0.43 -30.67 10.06
CA PRO A 282 -0.82 -29.97 9.84
C PRO A 282 -1.46 -30.44 8.53
N VAL A 283 -2.78 -30.53 8.53
CA VAL A 283 -3.56 -30.41 7.30
C VAL A 283 -4.09 -28.99 7.15
N TRP A 284 -4.36 -28.57 5.91
CA TRP A 284 -4.88 -27.23 5.59
C TRP A 284 -6.04 -26.79 6.49
N GLY A 285 -6.97 -27.70 6.81
CA GLY A 285 -8.10 -27.42 7.69
C GLY A 285 -7.71 -27.03 9.12
N GLU A 286 -6.67 -27.64 9.69
CA GLU A 286 -6.24 -27.34 11.06
C GLU A 286 -5.50 -26.00 11.18
N ILE A 287 -4.74 -25.64 10.13
CA ILE A 287 -4.12 -24.31 10.05
C ILE A 287 -5.21 -23.27 9.95
N ARG A 288 -6.16 -23.47 9.02
CA ARG A 288 -7.31 -22.58 8.85
C ARG A 288 -8.08 -22.40 10.17
N ASP A 289 -8.50 -23.47 10.82
CA ASP A 289 -9.31 -23.35 12.02
C ASP A 289 -8.60 -22.64 13.19
N GLU A 290 -7.28 -22.73 13.30
CA GLU A 290 -6.52 -21.96 14.29
C GLU A 290 -6.39 -20.48 13.91
N LEU A 291 -6.12 -20.18 12.64
CA LEU A 291 -5.88 -18.80 12.20
C LEU A 291 -7.20 -18.02 12.03
N ARG A 292 -8.37 -18.68 12.07
CA ARG A 292 -9.67 -18.06 11.78
C ARG A 292 -10.00 -17.01 12.83
N GLY A 293 -10.35 -15.80 12.35
CA GLY A 293 -10.69 -14.68 13.21
C GLY A 293 -9.55 -14.22 14.12
N THR A 294 -8.32 -14.67 13.88
CA THR A 294 -7.18 -14.36 14.74
C THR A 294 -6.23 -13.37 14.08
N LEU A 295 -5.83 -12.37 14.86
CA LEU A 295 -4.82 -11.38 14.50
C LEU A 295 -3.45 -12.07 14.36
N LEU A 296 -2.93 -12.16 13.14
CA LEU A 296 -1.58 -12.66 12.89
C LEU A 296 -0.54 -11.56 13.07
N VAL A 297 0.63 -11.86 13.63
CA VAL A 297 1.70 -10.87 13.84
C VAL A 297 3.09 -11.42 13.49
N CYS A 298 3.88 -10.68 12.69
CA CYS A 298 5.29 -10.97 12.35
C CYS A 298 6.11 -9.69 12.60
N ASP A 299 7.35 -9.83 13.08
CA ASP A 299 8.35 -8.74 13.16
C ASP A 299 9.28 -8.70 11.94
N CYS A 300 8.92 -9.46 10.91
CA CYS A 300 9.65 -9.69 9.68
C CYS A 300 9.52 -8.44 8.77
N ASP A 301 10.53 -8.13 7.97
CA ASP A 301 10.37 -7.07 6.95
C ASP A 301 9.37 -7.51 5.86
N GLU A 302 8.76 -6.55 5.16
CA GLU A 302 7.71 -6.80 4.16
C GLU A 302 8.16 -7.74 3.03
N GLN A 303 9.45 -7.76 2.67
CA GLN A 303 10.01 -8.62 1.61
C GLN A 303 10.36 -10.02 2.10
N HIS A 304 10.42 -10.22 3.42
CA HIS A 304 10.73 -11.49 4.08
C HIS A 304 9.61 -11.90 5.05
N CYS A 305 8.40 -11.37 4.85
CA CYS A 305 7.28 -11.63 5.76
C CYS A 305 6.71 -13.03 5.55
N HIS A 306 7.21 -13.97 6.33
CA HIS A 306 6.75 -15.37 6.36
C HIS A 306 5.27 -15.52 6.73
N GLY A 307 4.67 -14.48 7.32
CA GLY A 307 3.24 -14.46 7.62
C GLY A 307 2.34 -14.45 6.39
N TYR A 308 2.87 -13.97 5.26
CA TYR A 308 2.16 -13.97 3.99
C TYR A 308 1.76 -15.38 3.55
N PHE A 309 2.66 -16.37 3.73
CA PHE A 309 2.38 -17.75 3.33
C PHE A 309 1.38 -18.46 4.27
N LEU A 310 1.44 -18.19 5.57
CA LEU A 310 0.43 -18.70 6.51
C LEU A 310 -0.95 -18.05 6.27
N ALA A 311 -0.97 -16.77 5.92
CA ALA A 311 -2.18 -16.07 5.48
C ALA A 311 -2.72 -16.66 4.17
N PHE A 312 -1.85 -16.96 3.20
CA PHE A 312 -2.19 -17.68 1.98
C PHE A 312 -2.81 -19.06 2.28
N ILE A 313 -2.18 -19.87 3.14
CA ILE A 313 -2.72 -21.17 3.55
C ILE A 313 -4.07 -21.06 4.26
N GLY A 314 -4.19 -20.04 5.12
CA GLY A 314 -5.42 -19.67 5.80
C GLY A 314 -6.57 -19.36 4.84
N GLY A 315 -6.31 -19.20 3.54
CA GLY A 315 -7.30 -18.73 2.56
C GLY A 315 -7.62 -17.26 2.76
N VAL A 316 -6.66 -16.50 3.30
CA VAL A 316 -6.77 -15.04 3.51
C VAL A 316 -6.31 -14.27 2.27
N ILE A 317 -5.46 -14.88 1.43
CA ILE A 317 -4.92 -14.32 0.20
C ILE A 317 -5.17 -15.34 -0.91
N ASP A 318 -5.83 -14.95 -1.99
CA ASP A 318 -5.98 -15.80 -3.19
C ASP A 318 -4.74 -15.64 -4.08
N ASP A 319 -4.23 -16.74 -4.61
CA ASP A 319 -3.21 -16.75 -5.66
C ASP A 319 -3.92 -16.53 -7.00
N GLU A 320 -4.11 -15.27 -7.39
CA GLU A 320 -4.66 -14.92 -8.71
C GLU A 320 -3.61 -15.04 -9.84
N SER A 321 -2.49 -15.76 -9.64
CA SER A 321 -1.45 -15.86 -10.68
C SER A 321 -1.53 -17.08 -11.62
N GLU A 322 -2.54 -17.95 -11.49
CA GLU A 322 -2.76 -19.04 -12.44
C GLU A 322 -3.96 -18.81 -13.37
N ASP A 323 -3.66 -18.33 -14.57
CA ASP A 323 -4.35 -18.58 -15.85
C ASP A 323 -5.90 -18.57 -15.87
N ASP A 324 -6.50 -17.43 -16.20
CA ASP A 324 -7.82 -17.39 -16.86
C ASP A 324 -7.69 -17.00 -18.33
N ASP A 325 -7.41 -18.01 -19.15
CA ASP A 325 -7.44 -17.97 -20.62
C ASP A 325 -8.74 -18.63 -21.16
N SER A 326 -9.87 -18.53 -20.42
CA SER A 326 -11.16 -19.09 -20.85
C SER A 326 -12.12 -18.03 -21.42
N ASP A 327 -12.24 -18.03 -22.75
CA ASP A 327 -13.26 -17.30 -23.54
C ASP A 327 -14.70 -17.78 -23.17
N PRO A 328 -15.75 -16.92 -23.31
CA PRO A 328 -16.94 -16.93 -22.47
C PRO A 328 -18.05 -17.80 -23.04
N GLN A 329 -18.73 -18.57 -22.19
CA GLN A 329 -20.12 -18.97 -22.37
C GLN A 329 -20.65 -19.68 -21.11
N ALA A 330 -21.64 -19.06 -20.43
CA ALA A 330 -22.95 -19.65 -20.15
C ALA A 330 -23.68 -18.96 -18.97
N ASP A 331 -24.90 -18.50 -19.28
CA ASP A 331 -26.11 -18.55 -18.45
C ASP A 331 -26.13 -17.88 -17.06
N LEU A 332 -26.46 -16.59 -17.06
CA LEU A 332 -27.16 -15.95 -15.94
C LEU A 332 -28.68 -16.07 -16.15
N ARG A 333 -29.31 -16.98 -15.40
CA ARG A 333 -30.76 -17.04 -15.20
C ARG A 333 -31.18 -16.01 -14.15
N VAL A 334 -32.07 -15.11 -14.55
CA VAL A 334 -32.84 -14.25 -13.65
C VAL A 334 -33.97 -15.08 -13.04
N VAL A 335 -34.09 -15.09 -11.71
CA VAL A 335 -35.39 -15.24 -11.05
C VAL A 335 -35.39 -14.35 -9.81
N SER A 336 -36.21 -13.29 -9.84
CA SER A 336 -36.73 -12.62 -8.66
C SER A 336 -38.19 -13.04 -8.47
N PRO A 337 -38.77 -12.91 -7.26
CA PRO A 337 -40.16 -12.51 -7.14
C PRO A 337 -40.39 -11.10 -7.71
#